data_AF-A0A6M3K3P8-F1
#
_entry.id   AF-A0A6M3K3P8-F1
#
_cell.length_a   1.000
_cell.length_b   1.000
_cell.length_c   1.000
_cell.angle_alpha   90.00
_cell.angle_beta   90.00
_cell.angle_gamma   90.00
#
_symmetry.space_group_name_H-M   'P 1'
#
loop_
_entity.id
_entity.type
_entity.pdbx_description
1 polymer ?
#
loop_
_entity_poly.entity_id
_entity_poly.type
_entity_poly.pdbx_seq_one_letter_code
_entity_poly.pdbx_strand_id
1 'polypeptide(L)' 'YKYDNVKNYIPDVLITYKDNSKELVEIKPTNFVDEEINDLKFKAAERYCKKNDIKFSVWTEKFIFDHNMRSPASI' A
#
# COMPACT_ATOMS: atom_id res chain seq x y z
N TYR A 1 29.14 6.55 18.87
CA TYR A 1 27.71 6.90 18.85
C TYR A 1 26.94 5.74 18.24
N LYS A 2 26.15 5.00 19.02
CA LYS A 2 25.21 3.99 18.52
C LYS A 2 23.98 4.75 18.04
N TYR A 3 23.74 4.79 16.74
CA TYR A 3 22.43 5.20 16.24
C TYR A 3 21.48 4.03 16.52
N ASP A 4 20.52 4.22 17.44
CA ASP A 4 19.35 3.35 17.47
C ASP A 4 18.60 3.57 16.15
N ASN A 5 18.87 2.72 15.17
CA ASN A 5 18.33 2.75 13.81
C ASN A 5 16.85 2.33 13.77
N VAL A 6 16.02 2.86 14.66
CA VAL A 6 14.57 2.63 14.63
C VAL A 6 13.99 3.49 13.52
N LYS A 7 13.61 2.86 12.41
CA LYS A 7 12.88 3.52 11.32
C LYS A 7 11.39 3.27 11.49
N ASN A 8 10.63 4.34 11.66
CA ASN A 8 9.17 4.25 11.61
C ASN A 8 8.72 4.09 10.15
N TYR A 9 7.86 3.11 9.92
CA TYR A 9 7.16 2.96 8.64
C TYR A 9 5.97 3.93 8.62
N ILE A 10 5.88 4.74 7.56
CA ILE A 10 4.79 5.69 7.32
C ILE A 10 4.21 5.32 5.95
N PRO A 11 2.91 4.97 5.86
CA PRO A 11 2.29 4.60 4.60
C PRO A 11 1.98 5.82 3.73
N ASP A 12 1.87 5.61 2.42
CA ASP A 12 1.51 6.68 1.48
C ASP A 12 0.03 7.10 1.64
N VAL A 13 -0.89 6.14 1.70
CA VAL A 13 -2.34 6.40 1.83
C VAL A 13 -3.02 5.37 2.74
N LEU A 14 -3.95 5.83 3.58
CA LEU A 14 -4.89 4.99 4.31
C LEU A 14 -6.33 5.38 3.93
N ILE A 15 -7.05 4.45 3.31
CA ILE A 15 -8.43 4.62 2.87
C ILE A 15 -9.35 4.02 3.93
N THR A 16 -10.41 4.73 4.30
CA THR A 16 -11.53 4.19 5.06
C THR A 16 -12.77 4.27 4.19
N TYR A 17 -13.39 3.13 3.89
CA TYR A 17 -14.61 3.06 3.09
C TYR A 17 -15.84 3.33 3.96
N LYS A 18 -16.99 3.55 3.32
CA LYS A 18 -18.26 3.83 4.01
C LYS A 18 -18.72 2.67 4.92
N ASP A 19 -18.33 1.45 4.62
CA ASP A 19 -18.60 0.25 5.44
C ASP A 19 -17.60 0.06 6.60
N ASN A 20 -16.70 1.04 6.81
CA ASN A 20 -15.59 1.05 7.77
C ASN A 20 -14.46 0.06 7.47
N SER A 21 -14.51 -0.68 6.37
CA SER A 21 -13.34 -1.42 5.91
C SER A 21 -12.21 -0.44 5.57
N LYS A 22 -10.96 -0.92 5.69
CA LYS A 22 -9.77 -0.09 5.46
C LYS A 22 -8.85 -0.73 4.42
N GLU A 23 -8.24 0.12 3.61
CA GLU A 23 -7.18 -0.27 2.70
C GLU A 23 -5.96 0.65 2.91
N LEU A 24 -4.80 0.05 3.16
CA LEU A 24 -3.52 0.73 3.20
C LEU A 24 -2.85 0.56 1.84
N VAL A 25 -2.48 1.68 1.22
CA VAL A 25 -1.94 1.71 -0.13
C VAL A 25 -0.52 2.29 -0.12
N GLU A 26 0.39 1.58 -0.78
CA GLU A 26 1.70 2.08 -1.17
C GLU A 26 1.70 2.44 -2.65
N ILE A 27 2.16 3.64 -3.00
CA ILE A 27 2.31 4.06 -4.39
C ILE A 27 3.77 3.88 -4.79
N LYS A 28 4.01 3.10 -5.84
CA LYS A 28 5.37 2.84 -6.33
C LYS A 28 5.39 2.78 -7.86
N PRO A 29 6.44 3.29 -8.53
CA PRO A 29 6.60 3.05 -9.96
C PRO A 29 6.71 1.55 -10.24
N THR A 30 6.17 1.06 -11.36
CA THR A 30 6.15 -0.38 -11.68
C THR A 30 7.54 -1.01 -11.63
N ASN A 31 8.58 -0.30 -12.07
CA ASN A 31 9.96 -0.81 -12.09
C ASN A 31 10.60 -0.92 -10.69
N PHE A 32 9.96 -0.40 -9.64
CA PHE A 32 10.44 -0.51 -8.27
C PHE A 32 9.71 -1.59 -7.45
N VAL A 33 8.64 -2.19 -7.98
CA VAL A 33 7.84 -3.16 -7.21
C VAL A 33 8.66 -4.37 -6.79
N ASP A 34 9.58 -4.83 -7.65
CA ASP A 34 10.38 -6.04 -7.44
C ASP A 34 11.76 -5.78 -6.78
N GLU A 35 12.05 -4.54 -6.36
CA GLU A 35 13.32 -4.25 -5.69
C GLU A 35 13.35 -4.81 -4.27
N GLU A 36 14.41 -5.56 -3.94
CA GLU A 36 14.62 -6.26 -2.65
C GLU A 36 14.50 -5.34 -1.42
N ILE A 37 14.75 -4.03 -1.58
CA ILE A 37 14.62 -3.03 -0.52
C ILE A 37 13.15 -2.74 -0.13
N ASN A 38 12.20 -2.95 -1.06
CA ASN A 38 10.78 -2.78 -0.80
C ASN A 38 10.18 -3.97 -0.06
N ASP A 39 10.84 -5.13 -0.14
CA ASP A 39 10.42 -6.38 0.47
C ASP A 39 10.29 -6.26 2.00
N LEU A 40 11.21 -5.54 2.66
CA LEU A 40 11.14 -5.30 4.11
C LEU A 40 10.02 -4.31 4.50
N LYS A 41 9.78 -3.28 3.69
CA LYS A 41 8.70 -2.30 3.93
C LYS A 41 7.34 -2.95 3.72
N PHE A 42 7.19 -3.71 2.64
CA PHE A 42 5.96 -4.45 2.35
C PHE A 42 5.68 -5.49 3.41
N LYS A 43 6.69 -6.26 3.87
CA LYS A 43 6.51 -7.20 4.99
C LYS A 43 6.07 -6.50 6.28
N ALA A 44 6.58 -5.30 6.58
CA ALA A 44 6.13 -4.53 7.74
C ALA A 44 4.67 -4.07 7.58
N ALA A 45 4.32 -3.54 6.40
CA ALA A 45 2.97 -3.10 6.07
C ALA A 45 1.96 -4.25 6.10
N GLU A 46 2.27 -5.38 5.46
CA GLU A 46 1.46 -6.60 5.44
C GLU A 46 1.19 -7.13 6.84
N ARG A 47 2.22 -7.17 7.71
CA ARG A 47 2.06 -7.62 9.10
C ARG A 47 1.14 -6.70 9.89
N TYR A 48 1.30 -5.39 9.73
CA TYR A 48 0.42 -4.40 10.35
C TYR A 48 -1.01 -4.57 9.85
N CYS A 49 -1.19 -4.69 8.54
CA CYS A 49 -2.50 -4.80 7.91
C CYS A 49 -3.23 -6.08 8.34
N LYS A 50 -2.55 -7.23 8.31
CA LYS A 50 -3.10 -8.52 8.76
C LYS A 50 -3.52 -8.50 10.22
N LYS A 51 -2.77 -7.84 11.10
CA LYS A 51 -3.10 -7.75 12.53
C LYS A 51 -4.36 -6.91 12.78
N ASN A 52 -4.69 -5.98 11.89
CA ASN A 52 -5.74 -4.98 12.10
C ASN A 52 -6.94 -5.15 11.14
N ASP A 53 -7.02 -6.26 10.41
CA ASP A 53 -8.06 -6.50 9.40
C ASP A 53 -8.15 -5.38 8.33
N ILE A 54 -6.97 -4.94 7.87
CA ILE A 54 -6.81 -3.91 6.84
C ILE A 54 -6.34 -4.61 5.56
N LYS A 55 -6.89 -4.25 4.40
CA LYS A 55 -6.38 -4.69 3.10
C LYS A 55 -5.08 -3.95 2.79
N PHE A 56 -4.05 -4.67 2.34
CA PHE A 56 -2.82 -4.05 1.84
C PHE A 56 -2.79 -4.10 0.31
N SER A 57 -2.43 -2.98 -0.33
CA SER A 57 -2.34 -2.88 -1.78
C SER A 57 -1.13 -2.03 -2.20
N VAL A 58 -0.54 -2.37 -3.35
CA VAL A 58 0.50 -1.55 -4.00
C VAL A 58 -0.07 -1.04 -5.32
N TRP A 59 -0.12 0.28 -5.48
CA TRP A 59 -0.64 0.92 -6.68
C TRP A 59 0.51 1.48 -7.50
N THR A 60 0.62 1.00 -8.74
CA THR A 60 1.56 1.54 -9.72
C THR A 60 0.87 2.51 -10.66
N GLU A 61 1.66 3.21 -11.47
CA GLU A 61 1.14 4.06 -12.54
C GLU A 61 0.22 3.26 -13.50
N LYS A 62 0.47 1.96 -13.69
CA LYS A 62 -0.44 1.10 -14.47
C LYS A 62 -1.81 1.01 -13.81
N PHE A 63 -1.88 0.70 -12.51
CA PHE A 63 -3.16 0.63 -11.80
C PHE A 63 -3.88 1.98 -11.77
N ILE A 64 -3.14 3.07 -11.56
CA ILE A 64 -3.72 4.42 -11.42
C ILE A 64 -4.28 4.94 -12.74
N PHE A 65 -3.60 4.68 -13.86
CA PHE A 65 -3.98 5.23 -15.17
C PHE A 65 -4.75 4.26 -16.06
N ASP A 66 -4.84 2.97 -15.71
CA ASP A 66 -5.66 2.01 -16.45
C ASP A 66 -7.15 2.33 -16.25
N HIS A 67 -7.76 2.84 -17.31
CA HIS A 67 -9.16 3.28 -17.33
C HIS A 67 -10.15 2.11 -17.23
N ASN A 68 -9.72 0.87 -17.46
CA ASN A 68 -10.61 -0.29 -17.57
C ASN A 68 -10.96 -0.95 -16.21
N MET A 69 -10.33 -0.55 -15.11
CA MET A 69 -10.63 -1.08 -13.77
C MET A 69 -11.64 -0.25 -12.98
N ARG A 70 -12.10 0.90 -13.51
CA ARG A 70 -13.29 1.56 -13.00
C ARG A 70 -14.49 0.80 -13.57
N SER A 71 -15.11 -0.08 -12.76
CA SER A 71 -16.44 -0.62 -13.09
C SER A 71 -17.29 0.52 -13.66
N PRO A 72 -17.99 0.33 -14.79
CA PRO A 72 -18.87 1.36 -15.30
C PRO A 72 -19.82 1.70 -14.17
N ALA A 73 -19.74 2.94 -13.67
CA ALA A 73 -20.76 3.46 -12.80
C ALA A 73 -22.07 3.23 -13.54
N SER A 74 -22.90 2.35 -13.00
CA SER A 74 -24.25 2.16 -13.50
C SER A 74 -24.95 3.49 -13.30
N ILE A 75 -25.12 4.24 -14.39
CA ILE A 75 -25.99 5.41 -14.47
C ILE A 75 -27.42 4.89 -14.58
#